data_AF-A0A7V5HHX6-F1
#
_entry.id   AF-A0A7V5HHX6-F1
#
_cell.length_a   1.000
_cell.length_b   1.000
_cell.length_c   1.000
_cell.angle_alpha   90.00
_cell.angle_beta   90.00
_cell.angle_gamma   90.00
#
_symmetry.space_group_name_H-M   'P 1'
#
loop_
_entity.id
_entity.type
_entity.pdbx_description
1 polymer ?
#
loop_
_entity_poly.entity_id
_entity_poly.type
_entity_poly.pdbx_seq_one_letter_code
_entity_poly.pdbx_strand_id
1 'polypeptide(L)'
;MKTQKFLTTVLTTLLIALLIFTPALMAQKKDEKKQEKKNVIIIPKEVKTIFQEGMTSRQPRLDIPFKFIDHYYLPARENIHSIFLFSIKNADLGFAPIAGEPTGETQQQKEEQKTGESAFEATPAKLVARGHIFLQFNKLVNNQPGELVKEVYIPFNIEINGQEYNPDEEAIYSTGYPLPPGDYLLSMAICSPQLDKIGTQYLTFSLPNAADFKDRLETTPIFFSKKIERMAAPETRAEVHREFFTYSVLRIVPNVEKIFKAGDNLDIFFYIFGAQP
;
A
#
# COMPACT_ATOMS: atom_id res chain seq x y z
N MET A 1 -0.13 34.34 -63.46
CA MET A 1 -1.29 33.42 -63.31
C MET A 1 -0.95 31.91 -63.26
N LYS A 2 0.31 31.46 -63.43
CA LYS A 2 0.68 30.03 -63.35
C LYS A 2 1.14 29.56 -61.96
N THR A 3 1.71 30.44 -61.14
CA THR A 3 2.23 30.11 -59.80
C THR A 3 1.15 30.01 -58.71
N GLN A 4 0.07 30.81 -58.79
CA GLN A 4 -1.05 30.71 -57.85
C GLN A 4 -1.88 29.43 -58.01
N LYS A 5 -2.00 28.91 -59.25
CA LYS A 5 -2.71 27.66 -59.52
C LYS A 5 -1.95 26.42 -59.03
N PHE A 6 -0.61 26.51 -58.96
CA PHE A 6 0.22 25.41 -58.46
C PHE A 6 0.14 25.30 -56.93
N LEU A 7 0.13 26.45 -56.23
CA LEU A 7 0.07 26.50 -54.77
C LEU A 7 -1.28 26.01 -54.23
N THR A 8 -2.40 26.33 -54.90
CA THR A 8 -3.73 25.85 -54.49
C THR A 8 -3.91 24.36 -54.75
N THR A 9 -3.31 23.81 -55.81
CA THR A 9 -3.39 22.37 -56.12
C THR A 9 -2.58 21.54 -55.12
N VAL A 10 -1.39 22.01 -54.73
CA VAL A 10 -0.55 21.35 -53.71
C VAL A 10 -1.22 21.39 -52.33
N LEU A 11 -1.81 22.53 -51.94
CA LEU A 11 -2.46 22.67 -50.63
C LEU A 11 -3.73 21.82 -50.50
N THR A 12 -4.50 21.67 -51.59
CA THR A 12 -5.68 20.79 -51.59
C THR A 12 -5.31 19.31 -51.59
N THR A 13 -4.25 18.90 -52.28
CA THR A 13 -3.76 17.52 -52.19
C THR A 13 -3.18 17.17 -50.82
N LEU A 14 -2.51 18.13 -50.14
CA LEU A 14 -1.97 17.91 -48.79
C LEU A 14 -3.10 17.76 -47.74
N LEU A 15 -4.18 18.53 -47.87
CA LEU A 15 -5.34 18.47 -46.99
C LEU A 15 -6.14 17.16 -47.17
N ILE A 16 -6.23 16.64 -48.40
CA ILE A 16 -6.87 15.35 -48.69
C ILE A 16 -6.01 14.19 -48.19
N ALA A 17 -4.67 14.27 -48.29
CA ALA A 17 -3.77 13.27 -47.74
C ALA A 17 -3.80 13.19 -46.19
N LEU A 18 -4.03 14.32 -45.52
CA LEU A 18 -4.19 14.40 -44.06
C LEU A 18 -5.51 13.79 -43.54
N LEU A 19 -6.56 13.73 -44.37
CA LEU A 19 -7.85 13.15 -43.97
C LEU A 19 -7.87 11.61 -44.04
N ILE A 20 -7.03 10.99 -44.88
CA ILE A 20 -7.02 9.53 -45.10
C ILE A 20 -6.15 8.79 -44.04
N PHE A 21 -5.28 9.51 -43.31
CA PHE A 21 -4.42 8.95 -42.24
C PHE A 21 -5.06 8.96 -40.84
N THR A 22 -6.37 9.16 -40.74
CA THR A 22 -7.09 9.21 -39.45
C THR A 22 -7.55 7.88 -38.82
N PRO A 23 -7.42 6.66 -39.41
CA PRO A 23 -7.88 5.46 -38.70
C PRO A 23 -6.95 5.06 -37.54
N ALA A 24 -5.69 5.51 -37.53
CA ALA A 24 -4.74 5.21 -36.45
C ALA A 24 -5.07 5.96 -35.13
N LEU A 25 -5.58 7.19 -35.19
CA LEU A 25 -6.00 7.94 -33.99
C LEU A 25 -7.38 7.52 -33.46
N MET A 26 -8.24 6.94 -34.30
CA MET A 26 -9.55 6.43 -33.85
C MET A 26 -9.49 4.98 -33.33
N ALA A 27 -8.50 4.18 -33.75
CA ALA A 27 -8.25 2.85 -33.18
C ALA A 27 -7.76 2.95 -31.72
N GLN A 28 -6.88 3.92 -31.42
CA GLN A 28 -6.35 4.11 -30.06
C GLN A 28 -7.41 4.66 -29.08
N LYS A 29 -8.43 5.37 -29.58
CA LYS A 29 -9.58 5.84 -28.77
C LYS A 29 -10.67 4.78 -28.53
N LYS A 30 -10.66 3.67 -29.28
CA LYS A 30 -11.70 2.63 -29.19
C LYS A 30 -11.37 1.54 -28.18
N ASP A 31 -10.09 1.33 -27.88
CA ASP A 31 -9.66 0.35 -26.87
C ASP A 31 -9.74 0.89 -25.42
N GLU A 32 -9.76 2.21 -25.22
CA GLU A 32 -9.97 2.81 -23.88
C GLU A 32 -11.43 2.85 -23.40
N LYS A 33 -12.41 2.60 -24.28
CA LYS A 33 -13.85 2.71 -23.95
C LYS A 33 -14.63 1.40 -23.94
N LYS A 34 -13.93 0.26 -23.94
CA LYS A 34 -14.52 -1.08 -23.79
C LYS A 34 -13.94 -1.89 -22.63
N GLN A 35 -13.77 -1.24 -21.49
CA GLN A 35 -14.00 -1.90 -20.20
C GLN A 35 -15.29 -1.33 -19.63
N GLU A 36 -16.42 -1.90 -20.06
CA GLU A 36 -17.62 -1.88 -19.23
C GLU A 36 -17.20 -2.29 -17.83
N LYS A 37 -17.56 -1.44 -16.86
CA LYS A 37 -17.49 -1.70 -15.43
C LYS A 37 -18.22 -3.01 -15.15
N LYS A 38 -17.52 -4.15 -15.25
CA LYS A 38 -17.79 -5.24 -14.32
C LYS A 38 -17.68 -4.57 -12.96
N ASN A 39 -18.75 -4.61 -12.17
CA ASN A 39 -18.68 -4.26 -10.75
C ASN A 39 -17.73 -5.27 -10.12
N VAL A 40 -16.42 -5.02 -10.26
CA VAL A 40 -15.38 -5.75 -9.55
C VAL A 40 -15.64 -5.38 -8.10
N ILE A 41 -16.21 -6.31 -7.35
CA ILE A 41 -16.40 -6.16 -5.92
C ILE A 41 -14.98 -6.19 -5.33
N ILE A 42 -14.46 -5.02 -4.97
CA ILE A 42 -13.12 -4.89 -4.38
C ILE A 42 -13.20 -5.20 -2.88
N ILE A 43 -14.25 -4.73 -2.22
CA ILE A 43 -14.51 -4.98 -0.80
C ILE A 43 -15.77 -5.86 -0.66
N PRO A 44 -15.67 -7.05 -0.03
CA PRO A 44 -16.82 -7.92 0.23
C PRO A 44 -17.93 -7.21 1.01
N LYS A 45 -19.17 -7.66 0.82
CA LYS A 45 -20.36 -7.01 1.40
C LYS A 45 -20.30 -7.00 2.93
N GLU A 46 -19.80 -8.07 3.53
CA GLU A 46 -19.65 -8.23 4.98
C GLU A 46 -18.74 -7.13 5.55
N VAL A 47 -17.58 -6.90 4.92
CA VAL A 47 -16.63 -5.85 5.31
C VAL A 47 -17.23 -4.46 5.07
N LYS A 48 -17.93 -4.28 3.94
CA LYS A 48 -18.57 -3.02 3.58
C LYS A 48 -19.63 -2.59 4.60
N THR A 49 -20.43 -3.54 5.08
CA THR A 49 -21.44 -3.30 6.12
C THR A 49 -20.77 -2.87 7.43
N ILE A 50 -19.70 -3.54 7.85
CA ILE A 50 -18.95 -3.17 9.07
C ILE A 50 -18.38 -1.74 8.94
N PHE A 51 -17.85 -1.37 7.78
CA PHE A 51 -17.43 0.00 7.54
C PHE A 51 -18.61 0.97 7.67
N GLN A 52 -19.75 0.72 7.03
CA GLN A 52 -20.90 1.62 7.13
C GLN A 52 -21.38 1.83 8.57
N GLU A 53 -21.37 0.78 9.39
CA GLU A 53 -21.77 0.84 10.80
C GLU A 53 -20.78 1.65 11.66
N GLY A 54 -19.46 1.48 11.45
CA GLY A 54 -18.43 2.11 12.27
C GLY A 54 -17.90 3.43 11.76
N MET A 55 -18.09 3.79 10.48
CA MET A 55 -17.40 4.92 9.84
C MET A 55 -17.77 6.29 10.42
N THR A 56 -19.06 6.50 10.70
CA THR A 56 -19.55 7.79 11.22
C THR A 56 -19.08 8.04 12.65
N SER A 57 -19.14 7.01 13.50
CA SER A 57 -18.68 7.07 14.90
C SER A 57 -17.17 6.84 15.04
N ARG A 58 -16.50 6.37 13.98
CA ARG A 58 -15.13 5.85 13.98
C ARG A 58 -14.93 4.72 14.99
N GLN A 59 -15.99 3.95 15.26
CA GLN A 59 -15.95 2.87 16.25
C GLN A 59 -15.25 1.65 15.67
N PRO A 60 -14.09 1.23 16.21
CA PRO A 60 -13.37 0.07 15.71
C PRO A 60 -14.07 -1.24 16.03
N ARG A 61 -13.80 -2.24 15.20
CA ARG A 61 -14.04 -3.66 15.50
C ARG A 61 -12.70 -4.32 15.83
N LEU A 62 -12.67 -5.10 16.91
CA LEU A 62 -11.42 -5.54 17.53
C LEU A 62 -11.18 -7.06 17.42
N ASP A 63 -11.79 -7.74 16.45
CA ASP A 63 -11.55 -9.18 16.23
C ASP A 63 -10.08 -9.45 15.86
N ILE A 64 -9.44 -8.48 15.16
CA ILE A 64 -7.99 -8.40 14.93
C ILE A 64 -7.57 -6.99 15.35
N PRO A 65 -7.12 -6.78 16.61
CA PRO A 65 -6.71 -5.47 17.08
C PRO A 65 -5.49 -4.94 16.32
N PHE A 66 -5.58 -3.71 15.83
CA PHE A 66 -4.44 -2.99 15.28
C PHE A 66 -4.57 -1.50 15.57
N LYS A 67 -3.47 -0.74 15.46
CA LYS A 67 -3.47 0.71 15.63
C LYS A 67 -2.64 1.38 14.55
N PHE A 68 -3.09 2.53 14.07
CA PHE A 68 -2.24 3.40 13.25
C PHE A 68 -1.16 4.01 14.14
N ILE A 69 0.08 3.95 13.66
CA ILE A 69 1.25 4.51 14.34
C ILE A 69 1.60 5.87 13.76
N ASP A 70 1.63 5.95 12.43
CA ASP A 70 2.02 7.16 11.71
C ASP A 70 1.44 7.16 10.30
N HIS A 71 1.42 8.34 9.68
CA HIS A 71 1.05 8.51 8.28
C HIS A 71 2.05 9.44 7.60
N TYR A 72 2.80 8.88 6.66
CA TYR A 72 3.69 9.63 5.79
C TYR A 72 3.03 9.87 4.45
N TYR A 73 3.43 10.95 3.79
CA TYR A 73 3.01 11.20 2.43
C TYR A 73 4.15 11.80 1.63
N LEU A 74 4.31 11.32 0.39
CA LEU A 74 5.39 11.70 -0.50
C LEU A 74 4.86 12.06 -1.89
N PRO A 75 5.52 12.93 -2.67
CA PRO A 75 5.03 13.34 -3.99
C PRO A 75 4.91 12.15 -4.95
N ALA A 76 3.87 12.09 -5.80
CA ALA A 76 3.69 11.00 -6.74
C ALA A 76 3.04 11.44 -8.06
N ARG A 77 3.84 12.07 -8.93
CA ARG A 77 3.37 12.68 -10.19
C ARG A 77 2.19 13.62 -9.94
N GLU A 78 0.99 13.26 -10.39
CA GLU A 78 -0.24 14.03 -10.23
C GLU A 78 -0.95 13.80 -8.88
N ASN A 79 -0.49 12.80 -8.12
CA ASN A 79 -1.04 12.41 -6.81
C ASN A 79 0.00 12.59 -5.71
N ILE A 80 -0.41 12.28 -4.49
CA ILE A 80 0.43 12.16 -3.29
C ILE A 80 0.38 10.69 -2.85
N HIS A 81 1.53 10.06 -2.69
CA HIS A 81 1.64 8.69 -2.18
C HIS A 81 1.50 8.69 -0.66
N SER A 82 0.35 8.26 -0.16
CA SER A 82 0.12 8.03 1.26
C SER A 82 0.70 6.70 1.70
N ILE A 83 1.40 6.70 2.83
CA ILE A 83 1.99 5.52 3.46
C ILE A 83 1.44 5.46 4.88
N PHE A 84 0.73 4.38 5.19
CA PHE A 84 0.11 4.17 6.49
C PHE A 84 0.95 3.17 7.26
N LEU A 85 1.44 3.56 8.44
CA LEU A 85 2.14 2.68 9.37
C LEU A 85 1.15 2.27 10.44
N PHE A 86 1.10 0.98 10.74
CA PHE A 86 0.20 0.41 11.74
C PHE A 86 0.88 -0.75 12.45
N SER A 87 0.51 -1.01 13.70
CA SER A 87 1.02 -2.16 14.44
C SER A 87 -0.06 -3.18 14.73
N ILE A 88 0.36 -4.43 14.79
CA ILE A 88 -0.48 -5.59 15.08
C ILE A 88 0.31 -6.54 15.96
N LYS A 89 -0.34 -7.10 16.97
CA LYS A 89 0.25 -8.19 17.76
C LYS A 89 0.35 -9.44 16.89
N ASN A 90 1.51 -10.09 16.90
CA ASN A 90 1.76 -11.28 16.09
C ASN A 90 0.74 -12.41 16.35
N ALA A 91 0.33 -12.62 17.60
CA ALA A 91 -0.70 -13.60 17.96
C ALA A 91 -2.05 -13.39 17.24
N ASP A 92 -2.39 -12.16 16.86
CA ASP A 92 -3.70 -11.82 16.27
C ASP A 92 -3.76 -12.08 14.75
N LEU A 93 -2.60 -12.21 14.10
CA LEU A 93 -2.50 -12.45 12.65
C LEU A 93 -2.68 -13.92 12.24
N GLY A 94 -2.68 -14.85 13.21
CA GLY A 94 -2.90 -16.27 12.94
C GLY A 94 -1.74 -16.94 12.20
N PHE A 95 -0.50 -16.63 12.58
CA PHE A 95 0.69 -17.32 12.07
C PHE A 95 0.58 -18.83 12.28
N ALA A 96 0.80 -19.60 11.21
CA ALA A 96 0.78 -21.05 11.23
C ALA A 96 1.99 -21.64 10.48
N PRO A 97 2.41 -22.88 10.80
CA PRO A 97 3.48 -23.55 10.06
C PRO A 97 3.16 -23.68 8.57
N ILE A 98 4.18 -23.55 7.71
CA ILE A 98 4.04 -23.88 6.29
C ILE A 98 4.00 -25.40 6.16
N ALA A 99 2.86 -25.95 5.71
CA ALA A 99 2.73 -27.39 5.51
C ALA A 99 3.72 -27.89 4.43
N GLY A 100 4.69 -28.72 4.83
CA GLY A 100 5.59 -29.44 3.91
C GLY A 100 7.09 -29.11 4.01
N GLU A 101 7.54 -28.24 4.90
CA GLU A 101 8.99 -28.12 5.15
C GLU A 101 9.45 -29.24 6.10
N PRO A 102 10.41 -30.10 5.69
CA PRO A 102 11.05 -31.01 6.62
C PRO A 102 11.84 -30.16 7.62
N THR A 103 11.55 -30.33 8.90
CA THR A 103 12.46 -29.95 9.98
C THR A 103 13.84 -30.46 9.61
N GLY A 104 14.82 -29.57 9.56
CA GLY A 104 16.21 -29.89 9.25
C GLY A 104 16.82 -30.79 10.33
N GLU A 105 16.37 -32.04 10.41
CA GLU A 105 17.01 -33.09 11.17
C GLU A 105 18.20 -33.58 10.34
N THR A 106 19.38 -33.12 10.74
CA THR A 106 20.64 -33.70 10.28
C THR A 106 20.60 -35.20 10.58
N GLN A 107 20.85 -36.04 9.57
CA GLN A 107 20.74 -37.51 9.63
C GLN A 107 21.65 -38.22 10.67
N GLN A 108 22.32 -37.49 11.56
CA GLN A 108 23.17 -38.04 12.63
C GLN A 108 22.46 -38.27 13.97
N GLN A 109 21.18 -37.90 14.15
CA GLN A 109 20.45 -38.13 15.41
C GLN A 109 19.42 -39.27 15.35
N LYS A 110 19.38 -40.06 14.27
CA LYS A 110 18.39 -41.15 14.11
C LYS A 110 18.72 -42.46 14.83
N GLU A 111 19.84 -42.57 15.54
CA GLU A 111 20.21 -43.81 16.25
C GLU A 111 20.12 -43.79 17.78
N GLU A 112 19.89 -42.64 18.44
CA GLU A 112 19.84 -42.61 19.93
C GLU A 112 18.47 -42.32 20.56
N GLN A 113 17.43 -41.98 19.79
CA GLN A 113 16.07 -41.81 20.35
C GLN A 113 15.24 -43.10 20.27
N LYS A 114 15.69 -44.10 21.02
CA LYS A 114 14.84 -45.24 21.45
C LYS A 114 14.77 -45.35 22.96
N THR A 115 14.68 -44.23 23.67
CA THR A 115 14.24 -44.21 25.07
C THR A 115 14.01 -42.77 25.51
N GLY A 116 12.78 -42.43 25.90
CA GLY A 116 12.50 -41.17 26.61
C GLY A 116 11.34 -40.39 26.00
N GLU A 117 10.20 -40.44 26.68
CA GLU A 117 9.09 -39.50 26.50
C GLU A 117 9.59 -38.06 26.63
N SER A 118 9.62 -37.33 25.52
CA SER A 118 9.55 -35.88 25.54
C SER A 118 9.00 -35.41 24.20
N ALA A 119 7.71 -35.09 24.18
CA ALA A 119 7.09 -34.36 23.10
C ALA A 119 7.56 -32.90 23.16
N PHE A 120 8.83 -32.65 22.83
CA PHE A 120 9.22 -31.32 22.39
C PHE A 120 8.64 -31.14 20.99
N GLU A 121 7.57 -30.35 20.89
CA GLU A 121 7.10 -29.84 19.60
C GLU A 121 8.28 -29.15 18.92
N ALA A 122 8.75 -29.72 17.81
CA ALA A 122 9.80 -29.11 17.03
C ALA A 122 9.29 -27.76 16.49
N THR A 123 9.94 -26.67 16.92
CA THR A 123 9.61 -25.33 16.41
C THR A 123 9.74 -25.32 14.88
N PRO A 124 8.67 -24.96 14.15
CA PRO A 124 8.70 -24.97 12.68
C PRO A 124 9.72 -23.96 12.15
N ALA A 125 10.36 -24.27 11.02
CA ALA A 125 11.38 -23.41 10.43
C ALA A 125 10.79 -22.07 9.96
N LYS A 126 9.58 -22.08 9.41
CA LYS A 126 8.85 -20.89 8.99
C LYS A 126 7.40 -20.91 9.43
N LEU A 127 6.91 -19.73 9.80
CA LEU A 127 5.51 -19.46 10.04
C LEU A 127 4.99 -18.49 8.99
N VAL A 128 3.70 -18.59 8.69
CA VAL A 128 3.04 -17.76 7.70
C VAL A 128 1.69 -17.27 8.21
N ALA A 129 1.44 -15.97 8.07
CA ALA A 129 0.13 -15.36 8.27
C ALA A 129 -0.47 -15.00 6.91
N ARG A 130 -1.74 -15.34 6.73
CA ARG A 130 -2.48 -15.05 5.50
C ARG A 130 -3.76 -14.31 5.82
N GLY A 131 -4.17 -13.45 4.92
CA GLY A 131 -5.41 -12.72 5.07
C GLY A 131 -5.56 -11.62 4.04
N HIS A 132 -6.45 -10.70 4.37
CA HIS A 132 -6.87 -9.63 3.49
C HIS A 132 -6.79 -8.30 4.21
N ILE A 133 -6.35 -7.27 3.49
CA ILE A 133 -6.50 -5.88 3.90
C ILE A 133 -7.41 -5.18 2.89
N PHE A 134 -8.41 -4.47 3.40
CA PHE A 134 -9.30 -3.63 2.61
C PHE A 134 -9.16 -2.17 3.06
N LEU A 135 -8.96 -1.28 2.10
CA LEU A 135 -8.90 0.16 2.33
C LEU A 135 -10.06 0.82 1.60
N GLN A 136 -10.81 1.66 2.31
CA GLN A 136 -11.83 2.51 1.75
C GLN A 136 -11.51 3.96 2.07
N PHE A 137 -11.35 4.77 1.03
CA PHE A 137 -11.07 6.20 1.15
C PHE A 137 -12.32 7.00 0.83
N ASN A 138 -12.83 7.72 1.83
CA ASN A 138 -13.89 8.71 1.66
C ASN A 138 -13.29 10.12 1.75
N LYS A 139 -13.80 11.08 0.98
CA LYS A 139 -13.56 12.50 1.27
C LYS A 139 -14.10 12.82 2.66
N LEU A 140 -13.43 13.71 3.37
CA LEU A 140 -13.91 14.23 4.63
C LEU A 140 -14.58 15.59 4.39
N VAL A 141 -15.85 15.74 4.78
CA VAL A 141 -16.60 16.99 4.67
C VAL A 141 -17.16 17.33 6.04
N ASN A 142 -16.78 18.48 6.62
CA ASN A 142 -17.17 18.88 7.97
C ASN A 142 -16.90 17.79 9.03
N ASN A 143 -15.74 17.13 8.92
CA ASN A 143 -15.34 16.01 9.78
C ASN A 143 -16.27 14.79 9.74
N GLN A 144 -17.05 14.63 8.66
CA GLN A 144 -17.92 13.48 8.39
C GLN A 144 -17.52 12.77 7.10
N PRO A 145 -17.75 11.44 6.98
CA PRO A 145 -17.49 10.71 5.74
C PRO A 145 -18.40 11.22 4.61
N GLY A 146 -17.77 11.71 3.54
CA GLY A 146 -18.41 12.13 2.31
C GLY A 146 -18.26 11.10 1.20
N GLU A 147 -18.04 11.59 -0.02
CA GLU A 147 -17.93 10.78 -1.24
C GLU A 147 -16.86 9.68 -1.12
N LEU A 148 -17.20 8.47 -1.59
CA LEU A 148 -16.23 7.38 -1.78
C LEU A 148 -15.30 7.70 -2.96
N VAL A 149 -14.01 7.83 -2.69
CA VAL A 149 -12.98 8.12 -3.71
C VAL A 149 -12.38 6.85 -4.28
N LYS A 150 -12.03 5.90 -3.41
CA LYS A 150 -11.33 4.69 -3.83
C LYS A 150 -11.51 3.53 -2.85
N GLU A 151 -11.52 2.34 -3.42
CA GLU A 151 -11.38 1.07 -2.71
C GLU A 151 -10.10 0.37 -3.16
N VAL A 152 -9.41 -0.27 -2.23
CA VAL A 152 -8.19 -1.04 -2.46
C VAL A 152 -8.29 -2.37 -1.72
N TYR A 153 -7.90 -3.44 -2.39
CA TYR A 153 -7.78 -4.78 -1.82
C TYR A 153 -6.32 -5.23 -1.89
N ILE A 154 -5.81 -5.73 -0.77
CA ILE A 154 -4.43 -6.18 -0.61
C ILE A 154 -4.48 -7.58 0.05
N PRO A 155 -4.29 -8.67 -0.71
CA PRO A 155 -4.00 -9.96 -0.10
C PRO A 155 -2.61 -9.95 0.53
N PHE A 156 -2.45 -10.60 1.68
CA PHE A 156 -1.14 -10.75 2.30
C PHE A 156 -0.79 -12.20 2.60
N ASN A 157 0.51 -12.48 2.51
CA ASN A 157 1.15 -13.74 2.84
C ASN A 157 2.49 -13.40 3.51
N ILE A 158 2.45 -13.14 4.82
CA ILE A 158 3.62 -12.68 5.58
C ILE A 158 4.32 -13.90 6.14
N GLU A 159 5.57 -14.11 5.74
CA GLU A 159 6.41 -15.21 6.23
C GLU A 159 7.44 -14.69 7.24
N ILE A 160 7.65 -15.46 8.30
CA ILE A 160 8.61 -15.17 9.36
C ILE A 160 9.35 -16.44 9.75
N ASN A 161 10.57 -16.28 10.27
CA ASN A 161 11.31 -17.38 10.87
C ASN A 161 10.60 -17.83 12.15
N GLY A 162 10.28 -19.12 12.27
CA GLY A 162 9.58 -19.64 13.45
C GLY A 162 10.40 -19.56 14.74
N GLN A 163 11.74 -19.52 14.64
CA GLN A 163 12.62 -19.33 15.79
C GLN A 163 12.62 -17.89 16.33
N GLU A 164 12.27 -16.93 15.47
CA GLU A 164 12.19 -15.50 15.82
C GLU A 164 10.75 -15.08 16.15
N TYR A 165 9.79 -16.00 16.08
CA TYR A 165 8.40 -15.69 16.36
C TYR A 165 8.19 -15.45 17.85
N ASN A 166 7.81 -14.22 18.15
CA ASN A 166 7.27 -13.85 19.45
C ASN A 166 5.78 -13.52 19.29
N PRO A 167 4.85 -14.30 19.89
CA PRO A 167 3.41 -14.01 19.81
C PRO A 167 3.04 -12.69 20.49
N ASP A 168 3.83 -12.24 21.48
CA ASP A 168 3.60 -11.01 22.22
C ASP A 168 4.20 -9.76 21.57
N GLU A 169 5.02 -9.94 20.53
CA GLU A 169 5.56 -8.83 19.76
C GLU A 169 4.45 -8.07 19.03
N GLU A 170 4.47 -6.75 19.20
CA GLU A 170 3.68 -5.83 18.40
C GLU A 170 4.54 -5.33 17.23
N ALA A 171 4.42 -6.00 16.09
CA ALA A 171 5.20 -5.70 14.89
C ALA A 171 4.61 -4.53 14.11
N ILE A 172 5.47 -3.80 13.39
CA ILE A 172 5.08 -2.66 12.56
C ILE A 172 4.89 -3.14 11.12
N TYR A 173 3.78 -2.71 10.53
CA TYR A 173 3.43 -2.95 9.15
C TYR A 173 3.19 -1.64 8.43
N SER A 174 3.32 -1.66 7.11
CA SER A 174 2.95 -0.53 6.27
C SER A 174 2.25 -0.94 4.99
N THR A 175 1.43 -0.04 4.46
CA THR A 175 0.90 -0.11 3.10
C THR A 175 0.82 1.29 2.51
N GLY A 176 1.00 1.40 1.20
CA GLY A 176 0.96 2.66 0.48
C GLY A 176 -0.09 2.70 -0.63
N TYR A 177 -0.69 3.87 -0.87
CA TYR A 177 -1.55 4.10 -2.03
C TYR A 177 -1.52 5.58 -2.48
N PRO A 178 -1.38 5.87 -3.79
CA PRO A 178 -1.43 7.23 -4.30
C PRO A 178 -2.86 7.78 -4.35
N LEU A 179 -3.06 8.96 -3.78
CA LEU A 179 -4.35 9.67 -3.72
C LEU A 179 -4.20 11.11 -4.21
N PRO A 180 -5.25 11.71 -4.79
CA PRO A 180 -5.22 13.14 -5.10
C PRO A 180 -5.21 13.96 -3.80
N PRO A 181 -4.83 15.25 -3.85
CA PRO A 181 -4.93 16.15 -2.70
C PRO A 181 -6.33 16.22 -2.07
N GLY A 182 -6.37 16.57 -0.78
CA GLY A 182 -7.59 16.84 -0.02
C GLY A 182 -7.67 16.10 1.32
N ASP A 183 -8.81 16.24 1.98
CA ASP A 183 -9.09 15.64 3.29
C ASP A 183 -9.84 14.32 3.14
N TYR A 184 -9.44 13.33 3.96
CA TYR A 184 -9.90 11.96 3.84
C TYR A 184 -10.21 11.32 5.18
N LEU A 185 -11.13 10.37 5.12
CA LEU A 185 -11.27 9.29 6.08
C LEU A 185 -10.84 7.98 5.41
N LEU A 186 -9.80 7.35 5.94
CA LEU A 186 -9.48 5.95 5.65
C LEU A 186 -10.28 5.06 6.61
N SER A 187 -11.07 4.14 6.05
CA SER A 187 -11.55 2.95 6.76
C SER A 187 -10.70 1.77 6.35
N MET A 188 -10.00 1.15 7.30
CA MET A 188 -9.12 0.01 7.06
C MET A 188 -9.68 -1.21 7.78
N ALA A 189 -9.70 -2.35 7.08
CA ALA A 189 -10.02 -3.64 7.66
C ALA A 189 -8.87 -4.61 7.43
N ILE A 190 -8.56 -5.40 8.46
CA ILE A 190 -7.68 -6.56 8.38
C ILE A 190 -8.53 -7.79 8.68
N CYS A 191 -8.48 -8.77 7.80
CA CYS A 191 -9.35 -9.94 7.87
C CYS A 191 -8.55 -11.23 7.77
N SER A 192 -9.03 -12.27 8.48
CA SER A 192 -8.63 -13.65 8.22
C SER A 192 -9.01 -14.07 6.79
N PRO A 193 -8.41 -15.15 6.24
CA PRO A 193 -8.68 -15.58 4.87
C PRO A 193 -10.16 -15.90 4.60
N GLN A 194 -10.88 -16.39 5.62
CA GLN A 194 -12.29 -16.77 5.57
C GLN A 194 -13.24 -15.64 5.97
N LEU A 195 -12.73 -14.44 6.33
CA LEU A 195 -13.50 -13.29 6.81
C LEU A 195 -14.30 -13.55 8.10
N ASP A 196 -13.95 -14.57 8.87
CA ASP A 196 -14.56 -14.88 10.17
C ASP A 196 -14.05 -13.98 11.31
N LYS A 197 -12.83 -13.43 11.16
CA LYS A 197 -12.27 -12.38 12.02
C LYS A 197 -12.04 -11.12 11.21
N ILE A 198 -12.61 -10.00 11.66
CA ILE A 198 -12.48 -8.70 10.99
C ILE A 198 -12.12 -7.62 12.01
N GLY A 199 -10.88 -7.15 11.97
CA GLY A 199 -10.46 -5.94 12.70
C GLY A 199 -10.65 -4.71 11.84
N THR A 200 -11.16 -3.60 12.40
CA THR A 200 -11.28 -2.31 11.69
C THR A 200 -10.72 -1.15 12.49
N GLN A 201 -10.14 -0.19 11.77
CA GLN A 201 -9.75 1.11 12.31
C GLN A 201 -10.03 2.22 11.29
N TYR A 202 -10.15 3.45 11.81
CA TYR A 202 -10.47 4.63 11.03
C TYR A 202 -9.44 5.72 11.27
N LEU A 203 -8.94 6.34 10.20
CA LEU A 203 -7.93 7.40 10.26
C LEU A 203 -8.37 8.60 9.42
N THR A 204 -8.43 9.77 10.05
CA THR A 204 -8.58 11.04 9.34
C THR A 204 -7.22 11.59 8.98
N PHE A 205 -7.02 12.02 7.73
CA PHE A 205 -5.77 12.62 7.27
C PHE A 205 -6.02 13.62 6.14
N SER A 206 -5.02 14.48 5.91
CA SER A 206 -5.05 15.51 4.86
C SER A 206 -3.84 15.36 3.96
N LEU A 207 -4.04 15.54 2.65
CA LEU A 207 -2.99 15.53 1.64
C LEU A 207 -2.89 16.90 0.97
N PRO A 208 -1.70 17.51 0.96
CA PRO A 208 -1.54 18.86 0.45
C PRO A 208 -1.65 18.89 -1.09
N ASN A 209 -2.10 20.03 -1.62
CA ASN A 209 -2.01 20.31 -3.05
C ASN A 209 -0.74 21.12 -3.32
N ALA A 210 0.20 20.53 -4.07
CA ALA A 210 1.48 21.16 -4.38
C ALA A 210 1.33 22.55 -5.05
N ALA A 211 0.25 22.77 -5.80
CA ALA A 211 -0.01 24.04 -6.48
C ALA A 211 -0.37 25.20 -5.54
N ASP A 212 -0.70 24.92 -4.28
CA ASP A 212 -1.10 25.93 -3.29
C ASP A 212 0.13 26.60 -2.64
N PHE A 213 1.33 26.02 -2.77
CA PHE A 213 2.58 26.54 -2.20
C PHE A 213 3.31 27.44 -3.19
N LYS A 214 2.72 28.59 -3.55
CA LYS A 214 3.36 29.55 -4.47
C LYS A 214 4.29 30.53 -3.76
N ASP A 215 3.86 31.00 -2.59
CA ASP A 215 4.51 32.09 -1.86
C ASP A 215 5.10 31.63 -0.52
N ARG A 216 5.17 30.31 -0.29
CA ARG A 216 5.73 29.71 0.92
C ARG A 216 6.33 28.34 0.63
N LEU A 217 7.28 27.94 1.48
CA LEU A 217 7.82 26.60 1.51
C LEU A 217 7.11 25.78 2.58
N GLU A 218 6.82 24.53 2.27
CA GLU A 218 6.32 23.56 3.23
C GLU A 218 6.98 22.21 2.98
N THR A 219 6.90 21.27 3.92
CA THR A 219 7.52 19.96 3.76
C THR A 219 6.48 18.85 3.82
N THR A 220 6.80 17.71 3.21
CA THR A 220 6.19 16.44 3.61
C THR A 220 6.51 16.14 5.08
N PRO A 221 5.88 15.13 5.71
CA PRO A 221 6.26 14.68 7.02
C PRO A 221 7.74 14.31 7.02
N ILE A 222 8.47 14.83 8.01
CA ILE A 222 9.88 14.52 8.22
C ILE A 222 9.94 13.22 8.99
N PHE A 223 10.63 12.23 8.44
CA PHE A 223 10.90 10.99 9.13
C PHE A 223 12.38 10.61 9.01
N PHE A 224 12.80 9.77 9.95
CA PHE A 224 14.15 9.23 9.97
C PHE A 224 14.13 7.80 9.46
N SER A 225 15.19 7.37 8.79
CA SER A 225 15.34 5.99 8.32
C SER A 225 16.50 5.31 9.01
N LYS A 226 16.30 4.05 9.42
CA LYS A 226 17.37 3.15 9.88
C LYS A 226 18.17 2.59 8.71
N LYS A 227 17.51 2.41 7.57
CA LYS A 227 18.09 1.82 6.36
C LYS A 227 17.29 2.23 5.13
N ILE A 228 17.99 2.51 4.03
CA ILE A 228 17.39 2.73 2.71
C ILE A 228 18.09 1.78 1.72
N GLU A 229 17.30 1.01 0.99
CA GLU A 229 17.76 0.10 -0.05
C GLU A 229 17.06 0.39 -1.36
N ARG A 230 17.74 0.12 -2.48
CA ARG A 230 17.16 0.25 -3.81
C ARG A 230 16.64 -1.09 -4.30
N MET A 231 15.37 -1.12 -4.70
CA MET A 231 14.70 -2.23 -5.35
C MET A 231 14.99 -2.23 -6.85
N ALA A 232 14.87 -3.41 -7.49
CA ALA A 232 15.08 -3.55 -8.93
C ALA A 232 14.02 -2.80 -9.76
N ALA A 233 12.78 -2.76 -9.27
CA ALA A 233 11.64 -2.11 -9.91
C ALA A 233 10.67 -1.57 -8.85
N PRO A 234 9.85 -0.55 -9.17
CA PRO A 234 8.82 -0.07 -8.27
C PRO A 234 7.67 -1.08 -8.17
N GLU A 235 6.94 -1.03 -7.07
CA GLU A 235 5.71 -1.80 -6.89
C GLU A 235 4.60 -1.28 -7.81
N THR A 236 3.89 -2.19 -8.45
CA THR A 236 2.80 -1.88 -9.39
C THR A 236 1.41 -1.98 -8.75
N ARG A 237 1.33 -2.48 -7.51
CA ARG A 237 0.12 -2.65 -6.73
C ARG A 237 0.43 -2.33 -5.27
N ALA A 238 -0.61 -2.04 -4.49
CA ALA A 238 -0.46 -1.93 -3.05
C ALA A 238 -0.12 -3.30 -2.46
N GLU A 239 0.90 -3.33 -1.62
CA GLU A 239 1.36 -4.50 -0.87
C GLU A 239 1.52 -4.10 0.60
N VAL A 240 1.49 -5.10 1.49
CA VAL A 240 1.78 -4.89 2.91
C VAL A 240 3.19 -5.34 3.23
N HIS A 241 3.89 -4.53 3.99
CA HIS A 241 5.29 -4.73 4.32
C HIS A 241 5.46 -4.77 5.83
N ARG A 242 6.32 -5.67 6.34
CA ARG A 242 6.69 -5.75 7.77
C ARG A 242 8.01 -5.00 7.99
N GLU A 243 8.03 -4.07 8.95
CA GLU A 243 9.17 -3.23 9.35
C GLU A 243 9.74 -2.24 8.30
N PHE A 244 9.15 -2.16 7.11
CA PHE A 244 9.57 -1.19 6.10
C PHE A 244 8.36 -0.68 5.31
N PHE A 245 8.56 0.37 4.53
CA PHE A 245 7.64 0.79 3.47
C PHE A 245 8.40 1.02 2.17
N THR A 246 7.67 1.11 1.08
CA THR A 246 8.22 1.36 -0.25
C THR A 246 7.81 2.72 -0.78
N TYR A 247 8.69 3.35 -1.56
CA TYR A 247 8.39 4.56 -2.30
C TYR A 247 9.24 4.63 -3.56
N SER A 248 8.59 4.66 -4.72
CA SER A 248 9.27 4.49 -6.02
C SER A 248 10.08 3.17 -6.01
N VAL A 249 11.40 3.23 -6.20
CA VAL A 249 12.31 2.08 -6.14
C VAL A 249 13.04 1.98 -4.79
N LEU A 250 12.58 2.70 -3.76
CA LEU A 250 13.21 2.67 -2.44
C LEU A 250 12.42 1.76 -1.51
N ARG A 251 13.16 0.92 -0.79
CA ARG A 251 12.72 0.23 0.42
C ARG A 251 13.31 0.98 1.61
N ILE A 252 12.47 1.43 2.52
CA ILE A 252 12.86 2.31 3.62
C ILE A 252 12.41 1.69 4.94
N VAL A 253 13.35 1.45 5.84
CA VAL A 253 13.09 1.03 7.23
C VAL A 253 12.96 2.30 8.07
N PRO A 254 11.76 2.70 8.50
CA PRO A 254 11.57 3.91 9.30
C PRO A 254 12.13 3.75 10.71
N ASN A 255 12.69 4.82 11.27
CA ASN A 255 12.97 4.96 12.69
C ASN A 255 11.78 5.62 13.39
N VAL A 256 10.73 4.83 13.63
CA VAL A 256 9.48 5.29 14.23
C VAL A 256 9.67 5.78 15.67
N GLU A 257 10.55 5.12 16.43
CA GLU A 257 10.85 5.45 17.83
C GLU A 257 11.69 6.73 17.97
N LYS A 258 12.37 7.16 16.89
CA LYS A 258 13.27 8.32 16.87
C LYS A 258 14.41 8.21 17.89
N ILE A 259 14.82 6.98 18.21
CA ILE A 259 15.94 6.68 19.09
C ILE A 259 17.18 6.39 18.24
N PHE A 260 18.30 7.02 18.59
CA PHE A 260 19.59 6.85 17.93
C PHE A 260 20.66 6.49 18.95
N LYS A 261 21.56 5.59 18.57
CA LYS A 261 22.76 5.21 19.33
C LYS A 261 23.99 5.87 18.71
N ALA A 262 25.05 5.99 19.51
CA ALA A 262 26.32 6.47 19.02
C ALA A 262 26.83 5.55 17.89
N GLY A 263 27.11 6.14 16.72
CA GLY A 263 27.52 5.40 15.52
C GLY A 263 26.38 5.07 14.55
N ASP A 264 25.12 5.36 14.89
CA ASP A 264 24.00 5.20 13.96
C ASP A 264 24.04 6.27 12.86
N ASN A 265 23.60 5.89 11.65
CA ASN A 265 23.37 6.85 10.57
C ASN A 265 22.12 7.70 10.87
N LEU A 266 22.25 9.01 10.69
CA LEU A 266 21.16 9.97 10.86
C LEU A 266 20.61 10.35 9.49
N ASP A 267 19.89 9.41 8.87
CA ASP A 267 19.25 9.64 7.59
C ASP A 267 17.87 10.28 7.80
N ILE A 268 17.70 11.50 7.30
CA ILE A 268 16.44 12.26 7.34
C ILE A 268 15.86 12.32 5.93
N PHE A 269 14.56 12.07 5.80
CA PHE A 269 13.88 12.09 4.52
C PHE A 269 12.66 13.00 4.54
N PHE A 270 12.58 13.91 3.57
CA PHE A 270 11.43 14.78 3.31
C PHE A 270 11.55 15.39 1.91
N TYR A 271 10.44 15.89 1.38
CA TYR A 271 10.39 16.76 0.21
C TYR A 271 9.94 18.16 0.62
N ILE A 272 10.35 19.16 -0.16
CA ILE A 272 9.92 20.56 -0.01
C ILE A 272 8.92 20.88 -1.13
N PHE A 273 7.76 21.41 -0.77
CA PHE A 273 6.81 22.02 -1.69
C PHE A 273 7.09 23.52 -1.82
N GLY A 274 6.77 24.08 -2.98
CA GLY A 274 6.91 25.51 -3.27
C GLY A 274 8.31 25.98 -3.62
N ALA A 275 9.28 25.07 -3.75
CA ALA A 275 10.58 25.39 -4.33
C ALA A 275 10.41 25.65 -5.84
N GLN A 276 10.38 26.93 -6.23
CA GLN A 276 10.41 27.34 -7.63
C GLN A 276 11.87 27.41 -8.12
N PRO A 277 12.18 26.98 -9.36
CA PRO A 277 13.52 27.11 -9.94
C PRO A 277 13.94 28.57 -10.17
#